data_AF-A0AAU2XU63-F1
#
_entry.id   AF-A0AAU2XU63-F1
#
_cell.length_a   1.000
_cell.length_b   1.000
_cell.length_c   1.000
_cell.angle_alpha   90.00
_cell.angle_beta   90.00
_cell.angle_gamma   90.00
#
_symmetry.space_group_name_H-M   'P 1'
#
loop_
_entity.id
_entity.type
_entity.pdbx_description
1 polymer ?
#
loop_
_entity_poly.entity_id
_entity_poly.type
_entity_poly.pdbx_seq_one_letter_code
_entity_poly.pdbx_strand_id
1 'polypeptide(L)'
;MTRVQTKRGRARGGELDDCLRACAAHSGKLVGSIDRRRVELAEQLRKLLVVWGTTATTAPAPAPAGGATALLKRAVKGAATPASDIPAELLDALLAVANKALECGYDDELNLALVISDTVLAQRKNSRAGWRLRARLLEALGDEAEALQAYEKYLELTQDDGFGVRARIAGLRIAGEKERELLGLLRQQSPRAEEFTRRPATDVWAEGLAAHAVGDWAEAEPRLVGALLALTAEDAPVADRQELLSQYLDLRTAAPGIDLAALTEALALYAEQRRARMRGPVADPTVGGVQWIGLGEFRNRIAGKSICLIANSGRVGASSMGAEIDAYDLVVRFNSYRIDPKHTGSRTDIHATIHKHGFNWDQQVTTRLVFGGVSGDWKYSLRNRLVPGAQTYLGDESLRWPVRTIGQVGGDVWSGIPTTGFNMLWLLDFLDVSPKLDLIGFDFYESGAYRVPEAMKLAITSVHEYTSEKEWVMQRAQSATDTRISLR
;
A
#
# COMPACT_ATOMS: atom_id res chain seq x y z
N MET A 1 1.65 -19.06 25.11
CA MET A 1 0.19 -18.94 25.33
C MET A 1 -0.36 -18.01 24.27
N THR A 2 -0.79 -18.56 23.14
CA THR A 2 -1.44 -17.80 22.06
C THR A 2 -2.88 -17.57 22.47
N ARG A 3 -3.27 -16.32 22.69
CA ARG A 3 -4.60 -15.96 23.18
C ARG A 3 -5.53 -15.91 21.98
N VAL A 4 -6.22 -17.00 21.68
CA VAL A 4 -7.32 -17.01 20.70
C VAL A 4 -8.33 -15.95 21.12
N GLN A 5 -8.57 -14.96 20.27
CA GLN A 5 -9.49 -13.89 20.59
C GLN A 5 -10.92 -14.42 20.48
N THR A 6 -11.52 -14.77 21.62
CA THR A 6 -12.96 -15.03 21.67
C THR A 6 -13.68 -13.75 21.24
N LYS A 7 -14.58 -13.85 20.26
CA LYS A 7 -15.38 -12.74 19.70
C LYS A 7 -16.14 -12.01 20.82
N ARG A 8 -15.49 -11.06 21.50
CA ARG A 8 -16.11 -10.22 22.53
C ARG A 8 -17.26 -9.45 21.88
N GLY A 9 -18.39 -9.34 22.58
CA GLY A 9 -19.55 -8.60 22.12
C GLY A 9 -19.15 -7.19 21.70
N ARG A 10 -19.26 -6.90 20.40
CA ARG A 10 -18.88 -5.61 19.81
C ARG A 10 -19.86 -4.55 20.26
N ALA A 11 -19.35 -3.42 20.75
CA ALA A 11 -20.18 -2.24 20.93
C ALA A 11 -20.67 -1.80 19.54
N ARG A 12 -21.96 -1.93 19.26
CA ARG A 12 -22.56 -1.45 18.01
C ARG A 12 -22.60 0.07 18.04
N GLY A 13 -21.99 0.72 17.06
CA GLY A 13 -22.21 2.15 16.82
C GLY A 13 -23.58 2.40 16.19
N GLY A 14 -24.04 3.64 16.19
CA GLY A 14 -25.31 4.02 15.55
C GLY A 14 -25.77 5.42 15.91
N GLU A 15 -25.69 5.77 17.20
CA GLU A 15 -25.95 7.13 17.67
C GLU A 15 -24.67 7.98 17.62
N LEU A 16 -24.81 9.22 17.16
CA LEU A 16 -23.69 10.15 17.00
C LEU A 16 -23.10 10.56 18.35
N ASP A 17 -23.96 10.83 19.33
CA ASP A 17 -23.56 11.26 20.67
C ASP A 17 -22.75 10.18 21.40
N ASP A 18 -23.12 8.91 21.25
CA ASP A 18 -22.37 7.77 21.81
C ASP A 18 -20.97 7.64 21.20
N CYS A 19 -20.88 7.76 19.88
CA CYS A 19 -19.61 7.72 19.16
C CYS A 19 -18.66 8.84 19.61
N LEU A 20 -19.19 10.05 19.81
CA LEU A 20 -18.39 11.19 20.24
C LEU A 20 -17.98 11.09 21.70
N ARG A 21 -18.83 10.55 22.57
CA ARG A 21 -18.46 10.19 23.94
C ARG A 21 -17.34 9.16 23.95
N ALA A 22 -17.40 8.14 23.10
CA ALA A 22 -16.33 7.16 22.95
C ALA A 22 -15.02 7.81 22.47
N CYS A 23 -15.08 8.71 21.47
CA CYS A 23 -13.93 9.48 21.00
C CYS A 23 -13.31 10.35 22.11
N ALA A 24 -14.14 11.05 22.90
CA ALA A 24 -13.69 11.88 24.01
C ALA A 24 -13.00 11.05 25.11
N ALA A 25 -13.61 9.93 25.50
CA ALA A 25 -13.03 9.02 26.47
C ALA A 25 -11.69 8.45 25.99
N HIS A 26 -11.61 8.06 24.71
CA HIS A 26 -10.40 7.52 24.12
C HIS A 26 -9.28 8.57 24.01
N SER A 27 -9.63 9.82 23.68
CA SER A 27 -8.69 10.95 23.68
C SER A 27 -7.99 11.12 25.04
N GLY A 28 -8.75 10.97 26.14
CA GLY A 28 -8.20 11.01 27.50
C GLY A 28 -7.24 9.87 27.81
N LYS A 29 -7.49 8.66 27.28
CA LYS A 29 -6.61 7.49 27.48
C LYS A 29 -5.26 7.63 26.79
N LEU A 30 -5.19 8.38 25.70
CA LEU A 30 -3.97 8.54 24.90
C LEU A 30 -3.04 9.65 25.43
N VAL A 31 -3.47 10.38 26.46
CA VAL A 31 -2.63 11.42 27.10
C VAL A 31 -1.38 10.78 27.68
N GLY A 32 -0.21 11.27 27.27
CA GLY A 32 1.09 10.76 27.74
C GLY A 32 1.57 9.49 27.05
N SER A 33 0.91 9.04 25.97
CA SER A 33 1.44 7.95 25.14
C SER A 33 2.80 8.32 24.54
N ILE A 34 3.76 7.40 24.62
CA ILE A 34 5.07 7.50 23.97
C ILE A 34 5.08 6.94 22.55
N ASP A 35 4.05 6.19 22.16
CA ASP A 35 3.89 5.67 20.80
C ASP A 35 3.44 6.81 19.86
N ARG A 36 4.27 7.09 18.85
CA ARG A 36 4.02 8.10 17.82
C ARG A 36 2.66 7.94 17.13
N ARG A 37 2.22 6.72 16.81
CA ARG A 37 0.94 6.50 16.12
C ARG A 37 -0.24 6.89 17.01
N ARG A 38 -0.16 6.55 18.30
CA ARG A 38 -1.16 6.96 19.30
C ARG A 38 -1.13 8.46 19.58
N VAL A 39 0.04 9.12 19.51
CA VAL A 39 0.13 10.59 19.58
C VAL A 39 -0.57 11.25 18.39
N GLU A 40 -0.33 10.77 17.17
CA GLU A 40 -1.02 11.25 15.96
C GLU A 40 -2.54 11.03 16.04
N LEU A 41 -2.99 9.89 16.57
CA LEU A 41 -4.41 9.63 16.83
C LEU A 41 -4.99 10.61 17.86
N ALA A 42 -4.28 10.87 18.97
CA ALA A 42 -4.71 11.82 19.99
C ALA A 42 -4.87 13.25 19.41
N GLU A 43 -4.00 13.65 18.48
CA GLU A 43 -4.16 14.92 17.75
C GLU A 43 -5.43 14.95 16.90
N GLN A 44 -5.74 13.88 16.17
CA GLN A 44 -6.98 13.82 15.38
C GLN A 44 -8.22 13.83 16.27
N LEU A 45 -8.19 13.11 17.40
CA LEU A 45 -9.28 13.13 18.38
C LEU A 45 -9.52 14.53 18.93
N ARG A 46 -8.46 15.28 19.25
CA ARG A 46 -8.59 16.69 19.67
C ARG A 46 -9.20 17.56 18.58
N LYS A 47 -8.77 17.40 17.32
CA LYS A 47 -9.36 18.13 16.18
C LYS A 47 -10.86 17.83 16.02
N LEU A 48 -11.25 16.55 16.11
CA LEU A 48 -12.65 16.13 16.07
C LEU A 48 -13.49 16.80 17.17
N LEU A 49 -12.98 16.83 18.41
CA LEU A 49 -13.69 17.44 19.54
C LEU A 49 -13.82 18.97 19.38
N VAL A 50 -12.82 19.63 18.79
CA VAL A 50 -12.90 21.06 18.44
C VAL A 50 -13.96 21.30 17.38
N VAL A 51 -13.96 20.53 16.28
CA VAL A 51 -14.96 20.63 15.21
C VAL A 51 -16.36 20.49 15.81
N TRP A 52 -16.62 19.42 16.56
CA TRP A 52 -17.90 19.20 17.24
C TRP A 52 -18.30 20.38 18.15
N GLY A 53 -17.37 20.86 18.97
CA GLY A 53 -17.60 21.99 19.89
C GLY A 53 -17.99 23.28 19.15
N THR A 54 -17.42 23.52 17.97
CA THR A 54 -17.73 24.68 17.13
C THR A 54 -19.01 24.54 16.32
N THR A 55 -19.34 23.33 15.87
CA THR A 55 -20.57 23.04 15.11
C THR A 55 -21.83 23.11 15.98
N ALA A 56 -21.72 22.81 17.29
CA ALA A 56 -22.81 22.93 18.24
C ALA A 56 -23.13 24.39 18.66
N THR A 57 -22.23 25.35 18.40
CA THR A 57 -22.36 26.77 18.80
C THR A 57 -23.02 27.70 17.76
N THR A 58 -23.48 27.18 16.62
CA THR A 58 -24.18 27.98 15.59
C THR A 58 -25.68 28.18 15.86
N ALA A 59 -26.22 27.66 16.97
CA ALA A 59 -27.48 28.15 17.55
C ALA A 59 -27.21 29.44 18.36
N PRO A 60 -28.03 30.50 18.25
CA PRO A 60 -27.69 31.82 18.78
C PRO A 60 -27.44 31.77 20.28
N ALA A 61 -26.25 32.22 20.69
CA ALA A 61 -25.81 32.22 22.08
C ALA A 61 -26.44 33.36 22.88
N PRO A 62 -26.83 33.15 24.16
CA PRO A 62 -26.76 34.20 25.15
C PRO A 62 -25.34 34.27 25.76
N ALA A 63 -25.01 35.50 26.18
CA ALA A 63 -23.81 36.10 26.81
C ALA A 63 -22.73 35.23 27.50
N PRO A 64 -21.48 35.75 27.63
CA PRO A 64 -20.28 34.94 27.81
C PRO A 64 -20.00 34.58 29.27
N ALA A 65 -19.57 33.34 29.51
CA ALA A 65 -18.84 32.97 30.72
C ALA A 65 -17.84 31.83 30.43
N GLY A 66 -16.55 32.20 30.44
CA GLY A 66 -15.43 31.46 31.05
C GLY A 66 -15.17 29.99 30.75
N GLY A 67 -14.07 29.73 30.04
CA GLY A 67 -13.10 28.68 30.37
C GLY A 67 -13.34 27.26 29.87
N ALA A 68 -12.24 26.57 29.51
CA ALA A 68 -12.19 25.21 28.96
C ALA A 68 -12.90 24.12 29.80
N THR A 69 -13.18 24.40 31.08
CA THR A 69 -13.98 23.55 31.99
C THR A 69 -15.48 23.55 31.69
N ALA A 70 -16.01 24.57 31.01
CA ALA A 70 -17.43 24.64 30.63
C ALA A 70 -17.77 23.71 29.46
N LEU A 71 -16.81 23.47 28.55
CA LEU A 71 -16.95 22.53 27.42
C LEU A 71 -17.10 21.08 27.89
N LEU A 72 -16.42 20.69 28.97
CA LEU A 72 -16.54 19.35 29.58
C LEU A 72 -17.90 19.12 30.26
N LYS A 73 -18.53 20.17 30.83
CA LYS A 73 -19.86 20.04 31.46
C LYS A 73 -21.02 20.02 30.46
N ARG A 74 -20.85 20.58 29.26
CA ARG A 74 -21.89 20.56 28.21
C ARG A 74 -22.03 19.20 27.51
N ALA A 75 -21.04 18.32 27.63
CA ALA A 75 -21.06 16.95 27.11
C ALA A 75 -22.07 16.02 27.81
N VAL A 76 -22.76 16.47 28.87
CA VAL A 76 -23.57 15.62 29.77
C VAL A 76 -25.09 15.82 29.59
N LYS A 77 -25.56 16.82 28.82
CA LYS A 77 -27.01 17.08 28.70
C LYS A 77 -27.46 17.10 27.25
N GLY A 78 -27.93 15.94 26.78
CA GLY A 78 -28.50 15.73 25.46
C GLY A 78 -29.83 16.44 25.27
N ALA A 79 -30.03 16.96 24.06
CA ALA A 79 -31.34 17.29 23.51
C ALA A 79 -31.43 16.59 22.15
N ALA A 80 -32.24 15.53 22.10
CA ALA A 80 -32.50 14.77 20.89
C ALA A 80 -33.26 15.66 19.88
N THR A 81 -32.67 15.83 18.70
CA THR A 81 -33.31 16.46 17.53
C THR A 81 -33.28 15.43 16.38
N PRO A 82 -34.33 15.29 15.55
CA PRO A 82 -34.40 14.21 14.56
C PRO A 82 -33.40 14.41 13.42
N ALA A 83 -32.99 13.27 12.84
CA ALA A 83 -32.03 13.06 11.75
C ALA A 83 -31.80 14.25 10.79
N SER A 84 -30.86 15.12 11.14
CA SER A 84 -30.09 15.88 10.16
C SER A 84 -28.84 15.08 9.85
N ASP A 85 -28.59 14.79 8.57
CA ASP A 85 -27.32 14.21 8.11
C ASP A 85 -26.13 14.87 8.81
N ILE A 86 -25.17 14.08 9.29
CA ILE A 86 -23.95 14.61 9.92
C ILE A 86 -23.30 15.68 9.04
N PRO A 87 -22.93 16.86 9.58
CA PRO A 87 -22.25 17.90 8.81
C PRO A 87 -20.99 17.35 8.12
N ALA A 88 -20.67 17.85 6.92
CA ALA A 88 -19.55 17.33 6.12
C ALA A 88 -18.20 17.42 6.86
N GLU A 89 -17.94 18.54 7.56
CA GLU A 89 -16.72 18.73 8.35
C GLU A 89 -16.60 17.72 9.51
N LEU A 90 -17.73 17.42 10.16
CA LEU A 90 -17.77 16.43 11.23
C LEU A 90 -17.58 15.01 10.71
N LEU A 91 -18.19 14.69 9.56
CA LEU A 91 -17.96 13.42 8.85
C LEU A 91 -16.48 13.24 8.51
N ASP A 92 -15.84 14.26 7.94
CA ASP A 92 -14.43 14.19 7.55
C ASP A 92 -13.53 14.02 8.77
N ALA A 93 -13.82 14.73 9.88
CA ALA A 93 -13.10 14.57 11.14
C ALA A 93 -13.25 13.16 11.74
N LEU A 94 -14.46 12.59 11.71
CA LEU A 94 -14.72 11.22 12.17
C LEU A 94 -13.95 10.20 11.32
N LEU A 95 -14.00 10.34 9.99
CA LEU A 95 -13.26 9.48 9.07
C LEU A 95 -11.74 9.60 9.29
N ALA A 96 -11.21 10.79 9.55
CA ALA A 96 -9.80 11.01 9.84
C ALA A 96 -9.36 10.28 11.12
N VAL A 97 -10.15 10.38 12.20
CA VAL A 97 -9.91 9.66 13.45
C VAL A 97 -9.94 8.15 13.22
N ALA A 98 -10.96 7.63 12.54
CA ALA A 98 -11.08 6.19 12.32
C ALA A 98 -9.97 5.63 11.44
N ASN A 99 -9.52 6.36 10.41
CA ASN A 99 -8.34 5.95 9.62
C ASN A 99 -7.07 5.93 10.47
N LYS A 100 -6.85 6.91 11.37
CA LYS A 100 -5.69 6.91 12.27
C LYS A 100 -5.76 5.83 13.35
N ALA A 101 -6.96 5.53 13.84
CA ALA A 101 -7.17 4.43 14.77
C ALA A 101 -6.91 3.07 14.10
N LEU A 102 -7.34 2.88 12.84
CA LEU A 102 -6.97 1.73 12.03
C LEU A 102 -5.44 1.60 11.84
N GLU A 103 -4.72 2.70 11.60
CA GLU A 103 -3.25 2.71 11.46
C GLU A 103 -2.51 2.34 12.76
N CYS A 104 -3.11 2.60 13.92
CA CYS A 104 -2.56 2.18 15.22
C CYS A 104 -2.56 0.65 15.35
N GLY A 105 -3.66 0.00 14.94
CA GLY A 105 -3.75 -1.46 14.83
C GLY A 105 -3.87 -2.22 16.15
N TYR A 106 -4.03 -1.54 17.29
CA TYR A 106 -4.32 -2.18 18.57
C TYR A 106 -5.82 -2.38 18.78
N ASP A 107 -6.20 -3.40 19.57
CA ASP A 107 -7.59 -3.77 19.81
C ASP A 107 -8.50 -2.60 20.21
N ASP A 108 -8.09 -1.78 21.19
CA ASP A 108 -8.91 -0.66 21.67
C ASP A 108 -9.13 0.40 20.57
N GLU A 109 -8.10 0.68 19.77
CA GLU A 109 -8.18 1.62 18.66
C GLU A 109 -9.02 1.07 17.49
N LEU A 110 -8.89 -0.23 17.17
CA LEU A 110 -9.72 -0.88 16.15
C LEU A 110 -11.19 -0.90 16.56
N ASN A 111 -11.49 -1.13 17.83
CA ASN A 111 -12.85 -1.05 18.37
C ASN A 111 -13.43 0.36 18.27
N LEU A 112 -12.64 1.40 18.61
CA LEU A 112 -13.07 2.79 18.42
C LEU A 112 -13.37 3.08 16.94
N ALA A 113 -12.48 2.67 16.04
CA ALA A 113 -12.66 2.89 14.61
C ALA A 113 -13.91 2.17 14.06
N LEU A 114 -14.24 0.98 14.58
CA LEU A 114 -15.46 0.27 14.23
C LEU A 114 -16.71 1.02 14.69
N VAL A 115 -16.73 1.54 15.93
CA VAL A 115 -17.84 2.38 16.44
C VAL A 115 -18.03 3.61 15.54
N ILE A 116 -16.95 4.29 15.16
CA ILE A 116 -17.03 5.43 14.26
C ILE A 116 -17.56 5.01 12.88
N SER A 117 -17.08 3.90 12.33
CA SER A 117 -17.52 3.39 11.04
C SER A 117 -19.02 3.05 11.04
N ASP A 118 -19.51 2.41 12.08
CA ASP A 118 -20.94 2.08 12.26
C ASP A 118 -21.77 3.36 12.32
N THR A 119 -21.36 4.35 13.13
CA THR A 119 -22.06 5.63 13.23
C THR A 119 -22.06 6.39 11.90
N VAL A 120 -20.93 6.44 11.18
CA VAL A 120 -20.86 7.08 9.85
C VAL A 120 -21.85 6.44 8.88
N LEU A 121 -21.96 5.11 8.85
CA LEU A 121 -22.86 4.41 7.94
C LEU A 121 -24.33 4.46 8.40
N ALA A 122 -24.59 4.55 9.69
CA ALA A 122 -25.93 4.80 10.22
C ALA A 122 -26.45 6.18 9.80
N GLN A 123 -25.59 7.20 9.86
CA GLN A 123 -25.91 8.59 9.51
C GLN A 123 -25.87 8.86 8.00
N ARG A 124 -24.97 8.19 7.25
CA ARG A 124 -24.82 8.33 5.79
C ARG A 124 -24.60 6.97 5.13
N LYS A 125 -25.71 6.27 4.86
CA LYS A 125 -25.73 4.91 4.29
C LYS A 125 -24.99 4.76 2.95
N ASN A 126 -24.92 5.83 2.14
CA ASN A 126 -24.25 5.83 0.84
C ASN A 126 -22.84 6.44 0.88
N SER A 127 -22.21 6.52 2.06
CA SER A 127 -20.85 7.03 2.19
C SER A 127 -19.83 6.04 1.61
N ARG A 128 -19.29 6.33 0.41
CA ARG A 128 -18.18 5.56 -0.19
C ARG A 128 -16.99 5.40 0.76
N ALA A 129 -16.59 6.50 1.40
CA ALA A 129 -15.47 6.50 2.34
C ALA A 129 -15.79 5.66 3.60
N GLY A 130 -17.04 5.68 4.06
CA GLY A 130 -17.53 4.86 5.17
C GLY A 130 -17.48 3.37 4.87
N TRP A 131 -17.98 2.93 3.71
CA TRP A 131 -17.94 1.51 3.32
C TRP A 131 -16.52 0.99 3.13
N ARG A 132 -15.64 1.80 2.51
CA ARG A 132 -14.22 1.43 2.35
C ARG A 132 -13.48 1.34 3.70
N LEU A 133 -13.77 2.26 4.63
CA LEU A 133 -13.24 2.22 5.99
C LEU A 133 -13.72 0.96 6.72
N ARG A 134 -15.03 0.68 6.68
CA ARG A 134 -15.63 -0.52 7.28
C ARG A 134 -14.93 -1.79 6.77
N ALA A 135 -14.76 -1.91 5.47
CA ALA A 135 -14.14 -3.08 4.87
C ALA A 135 -12.71 -3.30 5.36
N ARG A 136 -11.89 -2.24 5.38
CA ARG A 136 -10.49 -2.30 5.89
C ARG A 136 -10.43 -2.63 7.39
N LEU A 137 -11.39 -2.15 8.17
CA LEU A 137 -11.48 -2.44 9.60
C LEU A 137 -11.83 -3.90 9.87
N LEU A 138 -12.85 -4.42 9.19
CA LEU A 138 -13.25 -5.82 9.29
C LEU A 138 -12.14 -6.76 8.82
N GLU A 139 -11.43 -6.37 7.77
CA GLU A 139 -10.25 -7.08 7.30
C GLU A 139 -9.13 -7.11 8.35
N ALA A 140 -8.85 -5.98 9.01
CA ALA A 140 -7.86 -5.90 10.10
C ALA A 140 -8.28 -6.70 11.34
N LEU A 141 -9.59 -6.76 11.63
CA LEU A 141 -10.18 -7.56 12.69
C LEU A 141 -10.27 -9.05 12.35
N GLY A 142 -9.99 -9.43 11.09
CA GLY A 142 -10.03 -10.81 10.62
C GLY A 142 -11.43 -11.32 10.25
N ASP A 143 -12.46 -10.46 10.17
CA ASP A 143 -13.81 -10.81 9.71
C ASP A 143 -13.91 -10.74 8.18
N GLU A 144 -13.32 -11.72 7.49
CA GLU A 144 -13.25 -11.70 6.03
C GLU A 144 -14.62 -11.65 5.34
N ALA A 145 -15.61 -12.40 5.84
CA ALA A 145 -16.94 -12.44 5.23
C ALA A 145 -17.62 -11.07 5.24
N GLU A 146 -17.60 -10.37 6.38
CA GLU A 146 -18.17 -9.03 6.47
C GLU A 146 -17.31 -8.00 5.72
N ALA A 147 -15.98 -8.16 5.69
CA ALA A 147 -15.09 -7.29 4.94
C ALA A 147 -15.39 -7.33 3.43
N LEU A 148 -15.62 -8.53 2.88
CA LEU A 148 -16.00 -8.73 1.48
C LEU A 148 -17.32 -8.02 1.15
N GLN A 149 -18.34 -8.20 1.99
CA GLN A 149 -19.63 -7.52 1.81
C GLN A 149 -19.47 -5.99 1.84
N ALA A 150 -18.65 -5.45 2.74
CA ALA A 150 -18.40 -4.02 2.83
C ALA A 150 -17.63 -3.48 1.60
N TYR A 151 -16.67 -4.23 1.06
CA TYR A 151 -15.97 -3.88 -0.18
C TYR A 151 -16.90 -3.91 -1.39
N GLU A 152 -17.80 -4.88 -1.47
CA GLU A 152 -18.82 -4.96 -2.53
C GLU A 152 -19.77 -3.76 -2.47
N LYS A 153 -20.23 -3.37 -1.27
CA LYS A 153 -21.02 -2.14 -1.07
C LYS A 153 -20.28 -0.88 -1.47
N TYR A 154 -18.97 -0.80 -1.23
CA TYR A 154 -18.16 0.30 -1.73
C TYR A 154 -18.17 0.36 -3.27
N LEU A 155 -17.98 -0.79 -3.94
CA LEU A 155 -17.95 -0.87 -5.41
C LEU A 155 -19.31 -0.58 -6.06
N GLU A 156 -20.43 -0.96 -5.43
CA GLU A 156 -21.77 -0.58 -5.89
C GLU A 156 -21.96 0.95 -5.98
N LEU A 157 -21.21 1.71 -5.18
CA LEU A 157 -21.31 3.16 -5.08
C LEU A 157 -20.28 3.92 -5.96
N THR A 158 -19.40 3.23 -6.69
CA THR A 158 -18.35 3.88 -7.51
C THR A 158 -18.12 3.18 -8.84
N GLN A 159 -17.96 3.95 -9.91
CA GLN A 159 -17.57 3.40 -11.22
C GLN A 159 -16.05 3.24 -11.33
N ASP A 160 -15.31 4.11 -10.66
CA ASP A 160 -13.85 4.10 -10.58
C ASP A 160 -13.36 3.27 -9.40
N ASP A 161 -12.43 2.35 -9.67
CA ASP A 161 -11.74 1.52 -8.68
C ASP A 161 -10.31 2.02 -8.43
N GLY A 162 -10.16 3.31 -8.14
CA GLY A 162 -8.86 3.95 -7.88
C GLY A 162 -8.09 3.39 -6.67
N PHE A 163 -8.69 2.49 -5.89
CA PHE A 163 -8.04 1.81 -4.76
C PHE A 163 -7.80 0.30 -5.00
N GLY A 164 -8.14 -0.25 -6.18
CA GLY A 164 -7.94 -1.66 -6.52
C GLY A 164 -8.77 -2.64 -5.66
N VAL A 165 -9.95 -2.23 -5.21
CA VAL A 165 -10.85 -3.02 -4.36
C VAL A 165 -11.35 -4.28 -5.07
N ARG A 166 -11.57 -4.26 -6.38
CA ARG A 166 -11.97 -5.48 -7.13
C ARG A 166 -10.90 -6.56 -7.04
N ALA A 167 -9.64 -6.17 -7.20
CA ALA A 167 -8.51 -7.07 -7.04
C ALA A 167 -8.37 -7.54 -5.57
N ARG A 168 -8.63 -6.66 -4.59
CA ARG A 168 -8.64 -7.05 -3.17
C ARG A 168 -9.69 -8.12 -2.89
N ILE A 169 -10.94 -7.91 -3.29
CA ILE A 169 -12.06 -8.86 -3.12
C ILE A 169 -11.70 -10.22 -3.70
N ALA A 170 -11.24 -10.23 -4.95
CA ALA A 170 -10.95 -11.48 -5.63
C ALA A 170 -9.82 -12.26 -4.94
N GLY A 171 -8.85 -11.59 -4.32
CA GLY A 171 -7.73 -12.25 -3.63
C GLY A 171 -8.15 -12.83 -2.30
N LEU A 172 -9.00 -12.13 -1.58
CA LEU A 172 -9.62 -12.63 -0.35
C LEU A 172 -10.50 -13.87 -0.64
N ARG A 173 -11.27 -13.85 -1.74
CA ARG A 173 -12.07 -15.03 -2.16
C ARG A 173 -11.19 -16.24 -2.48
N ILE A 174 -10.15 -16.07 -3.30
CA ILE A 174 -9.21 -17.15 -3.62
C ILE A 174 -8.48 -17.62 -2.36
N ALA A 175 -8.07 -16.71 -1.47
CA ALA A 175 -7.47 -17.09 -0.20
C ALA A 175 -8.43 -17.95 0.64
N GLY A 176 -9.70 -17.56 0.74
CA GLY A 176 -10.71 -18.37 1.43
C GLY A 176 -10.94 -19.74 0.78
N GLU A 177 -10.90 -19.82 -0.55
CA GLU A 177 -10.98 -21.10 -1.29
C GLU A 177 -9.77 -21.99 -0.98
N LYS A 178 -8.55 -21.46 -1.07
CA LYS A 178 -7.31 -22.21 -0.80
C LYS A 178 -7.18 -22.62 0.67
N GLU A 179 -7.68 -21.81 1.60
CA GLU A 179 -7.79 -22.20 3.01
C GLU A 179 -8.73 -23.40 3.21
N ARG A 180 -9.89 -23.40 2.54
CA ARG A 180 -10.83 -24.54 2.58
C ARG A 180 -10.23 -25.80 1.95
N GLU A 181 -9.57 -25.67 0.81
CA GLU A 181 -8.85 -26.79 0.16
C GLU A 181 -7.79 -27.37 1.09
N LEU A 182 -6.97 -26.51 1.71
CA LEU A 182 -5.94 -26.93 2.65
C LEU A 182 -6.52 -27.66 3.87
N LEU A 183 -7.56 -27.10 4.50
CA LEU A 183 -8.21 -27.75 5.65
C LEU A 183 -8.87 -29.07 5.24
N GLY A 184 -9.44 -29.15 4.04
CA GLY A 184 -9.96 -30.40 3.47
C GLY A 184 -8.87 -31.45 3.29
N LEU A 185 -7.70 -31.04 2.77
CA LEU A 185 -6.53 -31.90 2.63
C LEU A 185 -6.02 -32.39 4.00
N LEU A 186 -5.89 -31.50 4.98
CA LEU A 186 -5.45 -31.87 6.34
C LEU A 186 -6.43 -32.85 7.01
N ARG A 187 -7.74 -32.64 6.83
CA ARG A 187 -8.77 -33.57 7.29
C ARG A 187 -8.63 -34.97 6.66
N GLN A 188 -8.33 -35.04 5.36
CA GLN A 188 -8.12 -36.32 4.68
C GLN A 188 -6.84 -37.01 5.12
N GLN A 189 -5.76 -36.25 5.31
CA GLN A 189 -4.47 -36.78 5.76
C GLN A 189 -4.48 -37.20 7.23
N SER A 190 -5.33 -36.60 8.07
CA SER A 190 -5.50 -36.95 9.49
C SER A 190 -6.98 -37.18 9.84
N PRO A 191 -7.58 -38.33 9.49
CA PRO A 191 -8.99 -38.61 9.72
C PRO A 191 -9.41 -38.57 11.20
N ARG A 192 -8.51 -38.94 12.13
CA ARG A 192 -8.73 -38.87 13.58
C ARG A 192 -8.96 -37.45 14.10
N ALA A 193 -8.66 -36.42 13.31
CA ALA A 193 -8.86 -35.02 13.70
C ALA A 193 -10.34 -34.69 13.99
N GLU A 194 -11.27 -35.41 13.35
CA GLU A 194 -12.71 -35.22 13.54
C GLU A 194 -13.17 -35.49 14.98
N GLU A 195 -12.47 -36.35 15.73
CA GLU A 195 -12.78 -36.64 17.13
C GLU A 195 -12.62 -35.40 18.03
N PHE A 196 -11.80 -34.44 17.61
CA PHE A 196 -11.42 -33.27 18.41
C PHE A 196 -12.16 -31.98 18.01
N THR A 197 -12.94 -31.99 16.93
CA THR A 197 -13.64 -30.78 16.43
C THR A 197 -14.77 -30.28 17.34
N ARG A 198 -15.26 -31.13 18.25
CA ARG A 198 -16.36 -30.83 19.18
C ARG A 198 -15.91 -30.20 20.50
N ARG A 199 -14.61 -30.06 20.71
CA ARG A 199 -14.00 -29.56 21.94
C ARG A 199 -13.45 -28.15 21.72
N PRO A 200 -13.28 -27.33 22.78
CA PRO A 200 -12.71 -25.99 22.64
C PRO A 200 -11.35 -26.03 21.95
N ALA A 201 -11.20 -25.31 20.84
CA ALA A 201 -10.02 -25.41 19.99
C ALA A 201 -8.71 -25.07 20.72
N THR A 202 -8.75 -24.13 21.68
CA THR A 202 -7.59 -23.76 22.50
C THR A 202 -7.08 -24.90 23.36
N ASP A 203 -7.99 -25.68 23.93
CA ASP A 203 -7.66 -26.74 24.87
C ASP A 203 -7.09 -27.94 24.10
N VAL A 204 -7.76 -28.28 23.00
CA VAL A 204 -7.30 -29.30 22.06
C VAL A 204 -5.93 -28.94 21.48
N TRP A 205 -5.71 -27.68 21.09
CA TRP A 205 -4.42 -27.23 20.59
C TRP A 205 -3.31 -27.38 21.64
N ALA A 206 -3.59 -26.98 22.89
CA ALA A 206 -2.65 -27.12 23.99
C ALA A 206 -2.30 -28.59 24.27
N GLU A 207 -3.28 -29.49 24.24
CA GLU A 207 -3.06 -30.94 24.34
C GLU A 207 -2.20 -31.48 23.18
N GLY A 208 -2.45 -31.01 21.96
CA GLY A 208 -1.63 -31.37 20.79
C GLY A 208 -0.18 -30.92 20.92
N LEU A 209 0.07 -29.69 21.40
CA LEU A 209 1.42 -29.22 21.70
C LEU A 209 2.10 -30.01 22.81
N ALA A 210 1.35 -30.43 23.84
CA ALA A 210 1.89 -31.25 24.91
C ALA A 210 2.30 -32.65 24.42
N ALA A 211 1.49 -33.28 23.56
CA ALA A 211 1.82 -34.56 22.92
C ALA A 211 3.06 -34.42 22.02
N HIS A 212 3.15 -33.35 21.23
CA HIS A 212 4.33 -33.07 20.41
C HIS A 212 5.60 -32.91 21.27
N ALA A 213 5.51 -32.20 22.40
CA ALA A 213 6.65 -31.94 23.28
C ALA A 213 7.26 -33.22 23.87
N VAL A 214 6.48 -34.29 24.02
CA VAL A 214 6.96 -35.61 24.46
C VAL A 214 7.31 -36.55 23.28
N GLY A 215 7.25 -36.05 22.05
CA GLY A 215 7.59 -36.79 20.83
C GLY A 215 6.48 -37.67 20.26
N ASP A 216 5.25 -37.58 20.78
CA ASP A 216 4.11 -38.39 20.33
C ASP A 216 3.35 -37.69 19.20
N TRP A 217 3.90 -37.79 17.97
CA TRP A 217 3.28 -37.20 16.79
C TRP A 217 1.91 -37.82 16.45
N ALA A 218 1.74 -39.12 16.74
CA ALA A 218 0.51 -39.85 16.44
C ALA A 218 -0.70 -39.33 17.24
N GLU A 219 -0.45 -38.81 18.45
CA GLU A 219 -1.46 -38.12 19.26
C GLU A 219 -1.46 -36.60 19.02
N ALA A 220 -0.33 -35.99 18.68
CA ALA A 220 -0.24 -34.55 18.43
C ALA A 220 -1.02 -34.12 17.18
N GLU A 221 -0.77 -34.76 16.04
CA GLU A 221 -1.28 -34.32 14.74
C GLU A 221 -2.82 -34.26 14.68
N PRO A 222 -3.57 -35.30 15.09
CA PRO A 222 -5.04 -35.25 15.08
C PRO A 222 -5.61 -34.11 15.93
N ARG A 223 -4.98 -33.80 17.07
CA ARG A 223 -5.42 -32.70 17.95
C ARG A 223 -5.15 -31.34 17.32
N LEU A 224 -3.95 -31.12 16.80
CA LEU A 224 -3.59 -29.86 16.14
C LEU A 224 -4.50 -29.59 14.92
N VAL A 225 -4.70 -30.60 14.06
CA VAL A 225 -5.60 -30.50 12.91
C VAL A 225 -7.06 -30.31 13.36
N GLY A 226 -7.52 -31.05 14.38
CA GLY A 226 -8.88 -30.95 14.90
C GLY A 226 -9.20 -29.56 15.48
N ALA A 227 -8.23 -28.94 16.16
CA ALA A 227 -8.35 -27.57 16.65
C ALA A 227 -8.41 -26.54 15.50
N LEU A 228 -7.61 -26.70 14.44
CA LEU A 228 -7.70 -25.84 13.24
C LEU A 228 -9.09 -25.93 12.59
N LEU A 229 -9.63 -27.16 12.46
CA LEU A 229 -10.96 -27.38 11.92
C LEU A 229 -12.06 -26.76 12.81
N ALA A 230 -11.94 -26.86 14.14
CA ALA A 230 -12.86 -26.25 15.09
C ALA A 230 -12.87 -24.71 14.98
N LEU A 231 -11.70 -24.07 14.89
CA LEU A 231 -11.60 -22.61 14.72
C LEU A 231 -12.26 -22.11 13.45
N THR A 232 -12.13 -22.85 12.35
CA THR A 232 -12.81 -22.49 11.11
C THR A 232 -14.33 -22.65 11.23
N ALA A 233 -14.82 -23.68 11.92
CA ALA A 233 -16.25 -23.87 12.16
C ALA A 233 -16.85 -22.77 13.06
N GLU A 234 -16.06 -22.23 14.00
CA GLU A 234 -16.44 -21.13 14.88
C GLU A 234 -16.30 -19.74 14.23
N ASP A 235 -15.88 -19.66 12.97
CA ASP A 235 -15.58 -18.40 12.27
C ASP A 235 -14.60 -17.50 13.07
N ALA A 236 -13.60 -18.13 13.70
CA ALA A 236 -12.55 -17.43 14.45
C ALA A 236 -11.80 -16.45 13.53
N PRO A 237 -11.26 -15.33 14.03
CA PRO A 237 -10.55 -14.36 13.20
C PRO A 237 -9.50 -14.99 12.29
N VAL A 238 -9.43 -14.54 11.03
CA VAL A 238 -8.47 -15.07 10.04
C VAL A 238 -7.03 -15.07 10.59
N ALA A 239 -6.63 -14.03 11.32
CA ALA A 239 -5.27 -13.92 11.85
C ALA A 239 -4.92 -15.09 12.80
N ASP A 240 -5.83 -15.43 13.71
CA ASP A 240 -5.67 -16.54 14.66
C ASP A 240 -5.54 -17.87 13.92
N ARG A 241 -6.39 -18.11 12.91
CA ARG A 241 -6.31 -19.33 12.08
C ARG A 241 -4.99 -19.41 11.32
N GLN A 242 -4.53 -18.28 10.77
CA GLN A 242 -3.28 -18.20 10.02
C GLN A 242 -2.04 -18.43 10.88
N GLU A 243 -2.05 -17.92 12.11
CA GLU A 243 -0.98 -18.12 13.08
C GLU A 243 -0.85 -19.60 13.45
N LEU A 244 -1.96 -20.23 13.83
CA LEU A 244 -1.96 -21.64 14.21
C LEU A 244 -1.66 -22.56 13.03
N LEU A 245 -2.15 -22.24 11.83
CA LEU A 245 -1.82 -23.00 10.62
C LEU A 245 -0.33 -22.92 10.29
N SER A 246 0.29 -21.74 10.42
CA SER A 246 1.74 -21.58 10.26
C SER A 246 2.48 -22.43 11.28
N GLN A 247 2.10 -22.34 12.57
CA GLN A 247 2.72 -23.11 13.64
C GLN A 247 2.59 -24.62 13.40
N TYR A 248 1.43 -25.12 12.96
CA TYR A 248 1.25 -26.54 12.62
C TYR A 248 2.19 -26.98 11.50
N LEU A 249 2.32 -26.20 10.42
CA LEU A 249 3.18 -26.55 9.29
C LEU A 249 4.66 -26.56 9.69
N ASP A 250 5.08 -25.64 10.56
CA ASP A 250 6.43 -25.62 11.13
C ASP A 250 6.71 -26.89 11.97
N LEU A 251 5.77 -27.26 12.85
CA LEU A 251 5.88 -28.49 13.65
C LEU A 251 5.90 -29.75 12.78
N ARG A 252 5.02 -29.81 11.77
CA ARG A 252 4.94 -30.94 10.83
C ARG A 252 6.21 -31.08 10.02
N THR A 253 6.88 -29.99 9.66
CA THR A 253 8.15 -30.02 8.92
C THR A 253 9.30 -30.61 9.76
N ALA A 254 9.21 -30.52 11.09
CA ALA A 254 10.21 -31.06 12.01
C ALA A 254 9.91 -32.49 12.49
N ALA A 255 8.75 -33.06 12.14
CA ALA A 255 8.33 -34.37 12.61
C ALA A 255 9.18 -35.52 12.01
N PRO A 256 9.37 -36.63 12.74
CA PRO A 256 10.01 -37.82 12.17
C PRO A 256 9.05 -38.60 11.26
N GLY A 257 9.55 -39.10 10.12
CA GLY A 257 8.77 -39.96 9.22
C GLY A 257 7.76 -39.23 8.31
N ILE A 258 7.99 -37.94 8.04
CA ILE A 258 7.11 -37.11 7.21
C ILE A 258 6.92 -37.69 5.80
N ASP A 259 5.66 -37.72 5.36
CA ASP A 259 5.32 -37.84 3.95
C ASP A 259 5.57 -36.49 3.24
N LEU A 260 6.70 -36.42 2.52
CA LEU A 260 7.14 -35.22 1.82
C LEU A 260 6.17 -34.77 0.72
N ALA A 261 5.46 -35.70 0.06
CA ALA A 261 4.52 -35.34 -1.00
C ALA A 261 3.28 -34.65 -0.38
N ALA A 262 2.72 -35.26 0.67
CA ALA A 262 1.61 -34.70 1.43
C ALA A 262 1.93 -33.34 2.05
N LEU A 263 3.14 -33.16 2.59
CA LEU A 263 3.60 -31.88 3.14
C LEU A 263 3.79 -30.83 2.04
N THR A 264 4.35 -31.20 0.89
CA THR A 264 4.57 -30.27 -0.23
C THR A 264 3.24 -29.72 -0.76
N GLU A 265 2.22 -30.56 -0.88
CA GLU A 265 0.89 -30.14 -1.30
C GLU A 265 0.25 -29.16 -0.28
N ALA A 266 0.35 -29.46 1.01
CA ALA A 266 -0.15 -28.57 2.06
C ALA A 266 0.58 -27.21 2.08
N LEU A 267 1.91 -27.22 1.93
CA LEU A 267 2.72 -26.00 1.84
C LEU A 267 2.39 -25.18 0.58
N ALA A 268 2.10 -25.84 -0.55
CA ALA A 268 1.71 -25.17 -1.78
C ALA A 268 0.39 -24.40 -1.60
N LEU A 269 -0.63 -25.05 -1.03
CA LEU A 269 -1.92 -24.44 -0.73
C LEU A 269 -1.80 -23.30 0.28
N TYR A 270 -1.02 -23.50 1.35
CA TYR A 270 -0.73 -22.45 2.34
C TYR A 270 -0.04 -21.24 1.71
N ALA A 271 0.99 -21.48 0.90
CA ALA A 271 1.72 -20.42 0.21
C ALA A 271 0.82 -19.68 -0.78
N GLU A 272 -0.06 -20.38 -1.50
CA GLU A 272 -1.00 -19.76 -2.45
C GLU A 272 -2.08 -18.95 -1.73
N GLN A 273 -2.64 -19.48 -0.66
CA GLN A 273 -3.57 -18.78 0.21
C GLN A 273 -2.97 -17.46 0.74
N ARG A 274 -1.76 -17.53 1.30
CA ARG A 274 -1.05 -16.35 1.84
C ARG A 274 -0.71 -15.35 0.73
N ARG A 275 -0.34 -15.84 -0.45
CA ARG A 275 -0.10 -15.00 -1.64
C ARG A 275 -1.37 -14.27 -2.06
N ALA A 276 -2.49 -14.97 -2.26
CA ALA A 276 -3.76 -14.38 -2.68
C ALA A 276 -4.27 -13.34 -1.66
N ARG A 277 -4.17 -13.66 -0.36
CA ARG A 277 -4.56 -12.76 0.74
C ARG A 277 -3.71 -11.50 0.82
N MET A 278 -2.43 -11.57 0.48
CA MET A 278 -1.54 -10.40 0.47
C MET A 278 -1.63 -9.58 -0.83
N ARG A 279 -2.05 -10.20 -1.95
CA ARG A 279 -1.78 -9.66 -3.30
C ARG A 279 -3.00 -9.46 -4.21
N GLY A 280 -4.20 -9.95 -3.86
CA GLY A 280 -5.23 -10.13 -4.89
C GLY A 280 -4.99 -11.40 -5.71
N PRO A 281 -5.91 -11.84 -6.60
CA PRO A 281 -5.53 -12.76 -7.66
C PRO A 281 -4.54 -12.04 -8.53
N VAL A 282 -3.40 -12.66 -8.79
CA VAL A 282 -2.55 -12.22 -9.88
C VAL A 282 -2.91 -13.14 -11.04
N ALA A 283 -3.50 -12.57 -12.09
CA ALA A 283 -3.73 -13.34 -13.31
C ALA A 283 -2.39 -13.88 -13.80
N ASP A 284 -2.35 -15.17 -14.08
CA ASP A 284 -1.18 -15.85 -14.64
C ASP A 284 -1.23 -15.72 -16.19
N PRO A 285 -0.12 -15.39 -16.87
CA PRO A 285 1.18 -15.05 -16.33
C PRO A 285 1.18 -13.71 -15.58
N THR A 286 1.82 -13.75 -14.40
CA THR A 286 1.88 -12.73 -13.33
C THR A 286 2.15 -11.28 -13.75
N VAL A 287 2.53 -11.02 -15.00
CA VAL A 287 2.51 -9.73 -15.70
C VAL A 287 2.43 -10.07 -17.20
N GLY A 288 1.24 -10.17 -17.78
CA GLY A 288 1.05 -10.63 -19.16
C GLY A 288 1.99 -9.97 -20.18
N GLY A 289 2.85 -10.77 -20.84
CA GLY A 289 3.65 -10.37 -22.00
C GLY A 289 4.89 -9.50 -21.75
N VAL A 290 5.25 -9.21 -20.50
CA VAL A 290 6.45 -8.40 -20.16
C VAL A 290 7.70 -9.26 -19.99
N GLN A 291 8.80 -8.83 -20.60
CA GLN A 291 10.13 -9.42 -20.41
C GLN A 291 10.93 -8.63 -19.37
N TRP A 292 11.32 -9.29 -18.28
CA TRP A 292 12.19 -8.67 -17.29
C TRP A 292 13.63 -8.59 -17.81
N ILE A 293 14.30 -7.47 -17.55
CA ILE A 293 15.69 -7.25 -17.92
C ILE A 293 16.50 -6.79 -16.71
N GLY A 294 17.67 -7.39 -16.53
CA GLY A 294 18.66 -6.96 -15.56
C GLY A 294 19.62 -5.92 -16.15
N LEU A 295 20.61 -5.54 -15.34
CA LEU A 295 21.64 -4.58 -15.74
C LEU A 295 22.37 -4.97 -17.03
N GLY A 296 22.73 -6.25 -17.17
CA GLY A 296 23.46 -6.75 -18.34
C GLY A 296 22.61 -6.71 -19.62
N GLU A 297 21.36 -7.17 -19.56
CA GLU A 297 20.44 -7.12 -20.70
C GLU A 297 20.11 -5.67 -21.08
N PHE A 298 19.95 -4.79 -20.09
CA PHE A 298 19.74 -3.37 -20.35
C PHE A 298 20.95 -2.74 -21.06
N ARG A 299 22.17 -3.00 -20.58
CA ARG A 299 23.42 -2.56 -21.23
C ARG A 299 23.47 -3.00 -22.69
N ASN A 300 23.19 -4.27 -22.98
CA ASN A 300 23.24 -4.79 -24.34
C ASN A 300 22.21 -4.13 -25.27
N ARG A 301 21.06 -3.69 -24.74
CA ARG A 301 20.00 -3.04 -25.52
C ARG A 301 20.31 -1.60 -25.91
N ILE A 302 21.11 -0.91 -25.12
CA ILE A 302 21.46 0.50 -25.33
C ILE A 302 22.84 0.69 -25.97
N ALA A 303 23.65 -0.36 -26.04
CA ALA A 303 24.99 -0.30 -26.60
C ALA A 303 25.00 0.15 -28.06
N GLY A 304 25.90 1.08 -28.39
CA GLY A 304 26.05 1.65 -29.73
C GLY A 304 24.97 2.65 -30.14
N LYS A 305 23.93 2.87 -29.32
CA LYS A 305 22.80 3.75 -29.65
C LYS A 305 23.01 5.16 -29.14
N SER A 306 22.57 6.14 -29.93
CA SER A 306 22.43 7.53 -29.51
C SER A 306 21.22 7.69 -28.56
N ILE A 307 21.43 8.36 -27.44
CA ILE A 307 20.39 8.52 -26.41
C ILE A 307 20.18 10.00 -26.09
N CYS A 308 18.91 10.42 -26.03
CA CYS A 308 18.55 11.69 -25.43
C CYS A 308 17.66 11.51 -24.19
N LEU A 309 17.92 12.31 -23.15
CA LEU A 309 17.08 12.42 -21.96
C LEU A 309 16.33 13.75 -22.04
N ILE A 310 15.03 13.73 -21.85
CA ILE A 310 14.19 14.94 -21.97
C ILE A 310 13.71 15.34 -20.58
N ALA A 311 14.11 16.54 -20.15
CA ALA A 311 13.62 17.11 -18.90
C ALA A 311 12.15 17.52 -18.98
N ASN A 312 11.48 17.52 -17.84
CA ASN A 312 10.12 18.06 -17.69
C ASN A 312 10.16 19.57 -17.38
N SER A 313 10.94 20.35 -18.14
CA SER A 313 11.15 21.79 -17.90
C SER A 313 10.37 22.66 -18.89
N GLY A 314 9.98 23.86 -18.45
CA GLY A 314 9.33 24.87 -19.28
C GLY A 314 10.13 25.22 -20.54
N ARG A 315 11.46 25.14 -20.43
CA ARG A 315 12.40 25.39 -21.53
C ARG A 315 12.19 24.46 -22.72
N VAL A 316 11.94 23.16 -22.49
CA VAL A 316 11.59 22.24 -23.58
C VAL A 316 10.27 22.66 -24.23
N GLY A 317 9.28 23.02 -23.41
CA GLY A 317 7.96 23.47 -23.86
C GLY A 317 7.96 24.76 -24.70
N ALA A 318 9.02 25.56 -24.62
CA ALA A 318 9.22 26.76 -25.44
C ALA A 318 10.15 26.54 -26.65
N SER A 319 10.68 25.33 -26.84
CA SER A 319 11.71 25.04 -27.85
C SER A 319 11.12 24.75 -29.24
N SER A 320 11.84 24.13 -30.16
CA SER A 320 11.26 23.47 -31.35
C SER A 320 12.05 22.19 -31.68
N MET A 321 12.47 21.51 -30.61
CA MET A 321 13.42 20.39 -30.66
C MET A 321 12.77 19.07 -31.07
N GLY A 322 11.45 19.02 -31.32
CA GLY A 322 10.72 17.76 -31.43
C GLY A 322 11.22 16.82 -32.53
N ALA A 323 11.51 17.37 -33.72
CA ALA A 323 12.07 16.60 -34.82
C ALA A 323 13.49 16.09 -34.51
N GLU A 324 14.30 16.89 -33.81
CA GLU A 324 15.66 16.51 -33.45
C GLU A 324 15.69 15.46 -32.33
N ILE A 325 14.76 15.54 -31.38
CA ILE A 325 14.54 14.53 -30.33
C ILE A 325 14.18 13.17 -30.96
N ASP A 326 13.23 13.17 -31.90
CA ASP A 326 12.76 11.92 -32.53
C ASP A 326 13.81 11.28 -33.45
N ALA A 327 14.90 11.99 -33.78
CA ALA A 327 16.03 11.50 -34.56
C ALA A 327 17.04 10.65 -33.76
N TYR A 328 16.95 10.60 -32.43
CA TYR A 328 17.78 9.71 -31.60
C TYR A 328 17.33 8.25 -31.73
N ASP A 329 18.26 7.31 -31.53
CA ASP A 329 17.92 5.90 -31.49
C ASP A 329 17.02 5.58 -30.29
N LEU A 330 17.30 6.20 -29.14
CA LEU A 330 16.52 6.05 -27.91
C LEU A 330 16.16 7.40 -27.28
N VAL A 331 14.86 7.58 -27.04
CA VAL A 331 14.29 8.73 -26.34
C VAL A 331 13.87 8.33 -24.93
N VAL A 332 14.47 8.99 -23.93
CA VAL A 332 14.21 8.74 -22.50
C VAL A 332 13.38 9.86 -21.90
N ARG A 333 12.28 9.50 -21.23
CA ARG A 333 11.39 10.45 -20.54
C ARG A 333 11.16 10.09 -19.08
N PHE A 334 10.73 11.08 -18.30
CA PHE A 334 10.62 10.96 -16.85
C PHE A 334 9.21 11.17 -16.33
N ASN A 335 8.74 10.24 -15.49
CA ASN A 335 7.54 10.39 -14.67
C ASN A 335 6.33 10.93 -15.47
N SER A 336 5.91 12.16 -15.18
CA SER A 336 4.74 12.84 -15.74
C SER A 336 5.06 13.67 -16.98
N TYR A 337 5.91 13.14 -17.88
CA TYR A 337 6.28 13.81 -19.12
C TYR A 337 5.04 14.13 -19.97
N ARG A 338 5.10 15.24 -20.70
CA ARG A 338 4.08 15.61 -21.68
C ARG A 338 4.60 15.36 -23.10
N ILE A 339 3.75 14.80 -23.95
CA ILE A 339 3.99 14.75 -25.40
C ILE A 339 3.39 15.98 -26.05
N ASP A 340 4.26 16.72 -26.71
CA ASP A 340 3.98 17.83 -27.61
C ASP A 340 4.93 17.64 -28.81
N PRO A 341 4.44 17.18 -29.97
CA PRO A 341 5.31 16.81 -31.09
C PRO A 341 6.25 17.90 -31.57
N LYS A 342 5.86 19.18 -31.47
CA LYS A 342 6.71 20.30 -31.90
C LYS A 342 7.89 20.51 -30.95
N HIS A 343 7.60 20.43 -29.66
CA HIS A 343 8.52 20.87 -28.60
C HIS A 343 9.33 19.72 -28.00
N THR A 344 8.66 18.58 -27.80
CA THR A 344 9.18 17.45 -27.03
C THR A 344 9.37 16.20 -27.88
N GLY A 345 8.98 16.20 -29.16
CA GLY A 345 8.93 15.00 -30.00
C GLY A 345 7.71 14.12 -29.68
N SER A 346 7.60 13.00 -30.38
CA SER A 346 6.47 12.06 -30.29
C SER A 346 6.86 10.69 -29.71
N ARG A 347 8.14 10.34 -29.74
CA ARG A 347 8.63 9.02 -29.31
C ARG A 347 8.93 8.94 -27.82
N THR A 348 8.75 7.76 -27.24
CA THR A 348 9.22 7.38 -25.91
C THR A 348 9.66 5.92 -25.93
N ASP A 349 10.96 5.68 -26.03
CA ASP A 349 11.51 4.32 -26.07
C ASP A 349 11.74 3.79 -24.64
N ILE A 350 12.23 4.67 -23.76
CA ILE A 350 12.48 4.36 -22.35
C ILE A 350 11.71 5.34 -21.46
N HIS A 351 10.86 4.82 -20.59
CA HIS A 351 10.25 5.60 -19.52
C HIS A 351 10.89 5.25 -18.18
N ALA A 352 11.61 6.22 -17.63
CA ALA A 352 12.16 6.17 -16.28
C ALA A 352 11.19 6.85 -15.31
N THR A 353 10.69 6.13 -14.31
CA THR A 353 9.65 6.63 -13.41
C THR A 353 9.90 6.25 -11.95
N ILE A 354 9.46 7.07 -11.01
CA ILE A 354 9.46 6.71 -9.59
C ILE A 354 8.20 5.93 -9.23
N HIS A 355 8.38 4.87 -8.44
CA HIS A 355 7.28 3.99 -8.01
C HIS A 355 6.18 4.68 -7.18
N LYS A 356 6.41 5.93 -6.72
CA LYS A 356 5.50 6.68 -5.85
C LYS A 356 4.36 7.37 -6.61
N HIS A 357 4.54 7.73 -7.88
CA HIS A 357 3.50 8.43 -8.67
C HIS A 357 2.97 7.56 -9.82
N GLY A 358 1.73 7.81 -10.24
CA GLY A 358 0.99 6.99 -11.20
C GLY A 358 0.93 7.55 -12.63
N PHE A 359 1.75 8.55 -12.97
CA PHE A 359 1.69 9.19 -14.27
C PHE A 359 2.35 8.35 -15.37
N ASN A 360 1.68 8.28 -16.53
CA ASN A 360 2.15 7.62 -17.75
C ASN A 360 2.49 6.12 -17.59
N TRP A 361 1.82 5.40 -16.69
CA TRP A 361 1.98 3.95 -16.52
C TRP A 361 1.27 3.12 -17.59
N ASP A 362 0.23 3.68 -18.17
CA ASP A 362 -0.59 3.16 -19.26
C ASP A 362 -0.01 3.45 -20.65
N GLN A 363 0.89 4.43 -20.76
CA GLN A 363 1.52 4.80 -22.03
C GLN A 363 2.41 3.68 -22.55
N GLN A 364 2.26 3.37 -23.84
CA GLN A 364 3.08 2.37 -24.51
C GLN A 364 4.53 2.83 -24.65
N VAL A 365 5.46 2.00 -24.17
CA VAL A 365 6.90 2.22 -24.26
C VAL A 365 7.61 0.91 -24.55
N THR A 366 8.82 0.95 -25.11
CA THR A 366 9.60 -0.29 -25.28
C THR A 366 10.11 -0.80 -23.94
N THR A 367 10.76 0.07 -23.15
CA THR A 367 11.33 -0.28 -21.85
C THR A 367 10.84 0.64 -20.75
N ARG A 368 10.43 0.07 -19.62
CA ARG A 368 10.08 0.82 -18.41
C ARG A 368 11.09 0.52 -17.31
N LEU A 369 11.71 1.57 -16.78
CA LEU A 369 12.58 1.49 -15.60
C LEU A 369 11.88 2.20 -14.46
N VAL A 370 11.60 1.46 -13.39
CA VAL A 370 10.92 1.99 -12.21
C VAL A 370 11.93 2.09 -11.08
N PHE A 371 12.12 3.27 -10.53
CA PHE A 371 13.05 3.49 -9.42
C PHE A 371 12.33 3.54 -8.07
N GLY A 372 13.00 3.06 -7.02
CA GLY A 372 12.49 3.09 -5.65
C GLY A 372 13.53 2.71 -4.62
N GLY A 373 13.54 3.38 -3.47
CA GLY A 373 14.57 3.17 -2.45
C GLY A 373 14.36 1.92 -1.59
N VAL A 374 13.11 1.61 -1.29
CA VAL A 374 12.71 0.48 -0.44
C VAL A 374 12.19 -0.64 -1.34
N SER A 375 12.83 -1.82 -1.29
CA SER A 375 12.49 -2.98 -2.13
C SER A 375 11.03 -3.40 -1.98
N GLY A 376 10.53 -3.48 -0.74
CA GLY A 376 9.14 -3.86 -0.45
C GLY A 376 8.12 -2.94 -1.13
N ASP A 377 8.22 -1.62 -0.91
CA ASP A 377 7.31 -0.63 -1.48
C ASP A 377 7.42 -0.57 -3.00
N TRP A 378 8.62 -0.74 -3.55
CA TRP A 378 8.84 -0.79 -4.99
C TRP A 378 8.15 -2.01 -5.62
N LYS A 379 8.32 -3.21 -5.04
CA LYS A 379 7.63 -4.43 -5.48
C LYS A 379 6.12 -4.28 -5.37
N TYR A 380 5.63 -3.63 -4.32
CA TYR A 380 4.20 -3.32 -4.15
C TYR A 380 3.70 -2.37 -5.25
N SER A 381 4.39 -1.27 -5.52
CA SER A 381 4.01 -0.33 -6.56
C SER A 381 4.00 -0.95 -7.96
N LEU A 382 5.01 -1.76 -8.31
CA LEU A 382 5.05 -2.45 -9.60
C LEU A 382 3.82 -3.33 -9.78
N ARG A 383 3.52 -4.16 -8.79
CA ARG A 383 2.37 -5.09 -8.84
C ARG A 383 1.04 -4.38 -9.04
N ASN A 384 0.86 -3.20 -8.45
CA ASN A 384 -0.41 -2.49 -8.47
C ASN A 384 -0.58 -1.49 -9.63
N ARG A 385 0.51 -1.13 -10.31
CA ARG A 385 0.49 -0.02 -11.28
C ARG A 385 0.92 -0.42 -12.69
N LEU A 386 1.60 -1.56 -12.85
CA LEU A 386 1.94 -2.03 -14.19
C LEU A 386 0.68 -2.33 -14.99
N VAL A 387 0.61 -1.75 -16.18
CA VAL A 387 -0.46 -2.00 -17.13
C VAL A 387 0.02 -3.05 -18.12
N PRO A 388 -0.66 -4.20 -18.26
CA PRO A 388 -0.33 -5.21 -19.27
C PRO A 388 -0.32 -4.59 -20.68
N GLY A 389 0.71 -4.91 -21.47
CA GLY A 389 0.88 -4.38 -22.83
C GLY A 389 1.40 -2.93 -22.92
N ALA A 390 1.51 -2.19 -21.82
CA ALA A 390 2.08 -0.82 -21.84
C ALA A 390 3.60 -0.79 -21.93
N GLN A 391 4.28 -1.93 -21.72
CA GLN A 391 5.72 -2.06 -21.94
C GLN A 391 6.08 -3.44 -22.46
N THR A 392 7.12 -3.53 -23.28
CA THR A 392 7.72 -4.81 -23.68
C THR A 392 8.71 -5.30 -22.62
N TYR A 393 9.55 -4.39 -22.12
CA TYR A 393 10.60 -4.69 -21.14
C TYR A 393 10.40 -3.95 -19.82
N LEU A 394 10.71 -4.62 -18.72
CA LEU A 394 10.68 -4.04 -17.38
C LEU A 394 12.00 -4.29 -16.66
N GLY A 395 12.59 -3.23 -16.11
CA GLY A 395 13.80 -3.35 -15.29
C GLY A 395 13.54 -4.14 -14.01
N ASP A 396 14.42 -5.10 -13.71
CA ASP A 396 14.38 -5.89 -12.48
C ASP A 396 14.94 -5.15 -11.25
N GLU A 397 15.09 -5.87 -10.14
CA GLU A 397 15.58 -5.30 -8.88
C GLU A 397 17.03 -4.77 -8.96
N SER A 398 17.85 -5.23 -9.92
CA SER A 398 19.21 -4.71 -10.14
C SER A 398 19.21 -3.27 -10.65
N LEU A 399 18.16 -2.87 -11.39
CA LEU A 399 18.00 -1.54 -11.97
C LEU A 399 17.17 -0.58 -11.09
N ARG A 400 16.70 -1.04 -9.92
CA ARG A 400 15.77 -0.33 -9.04
C ARG A 400 16.32 0.98 -8.47
N TRP A 401 17.61 1.04 -8.15
CA TRP A 401 18.20 2.22 -7.51
C TRP A 401 19.67 2.42 -7.91
N PRO A 402 19.95 2.83 -9.16
CA PRO A 402 21.29 2.78 -9.74
C PRO A 402 22.39 3.38 -8.87
N VAL A 403 22.22 4.62 -8.40
CA VAL A 403 23.24 5.32 -7.60
C VAL A 403 23.58 4.56 -6.31
N ARG A 404 22.59 3.96 -5.64
CA ARG A 404 22.78 3.28 -4.35
C ARG A 404 23.14 1.81 -4.48
N THR A 405 22.49 1.08 -5.39
CA THR A 405 22.63 -0.36 -5.52
C THR A 405 23.80 -0.73 -6.42
N ILE A 406 23.97 -0.04 -7.55
CA ILE A 406 25.03 -0.32 -8.52
C ILE A 406 26.29 0.48 -8.17
N GLY A 407 26.12 1.78 -7.95
CA GLY A 407 27.23 2.67 -7.61
C GLY A 407 27.75 2.52 -6.19
N GLN A 408 26.98 1.88 -5.31
CA GLN A 408 27.27 1.78 -3.87
C GLN A 408 27.58 3.14 -3.22
N VAL A 409 27.05 4.23 -3.77
CA VAL A 409 27.29 5.58 -3.26
C VAL A 409 26.42 5.77 -2.01
N GLY A 410 27.07 5.88 -0.84
CA GLY A 410 26.41 6.07 0.44
C GLY A 410 25.83 7.49 0.62
N GLY A 411 25.09 7.68 1.71
CA GLY A 411 24.53 8.98 2.11
C GLY A 411 25.58 10.00 2.57
N ASP A 412 26.77 9.53 2.89
CA ASP A 412 27.97 10.30 3.23
C ASP A 412 28.57 11.00 2.01
N VAL A 413 28.55 10.35 0.85
CA VAL A 413 29.05 10.91 -0.43
C VAL A 413 27.97 11.71 -1.14
N TRP A 414 26.72 11.27 -1.06
CA TRP A 414 25.58 11.97 -1.67
C TRP A 414 24.42 11.95 -0.69
N SER A 415 24.21 13.05 0.03
CA SER A 415 23.20 13.15 1.10
C SER A 415 21.77 13.15 0.58
N GLY A 416 21.50 13.84 -0.53
CA GLY A 416 20.16 13.92 -1.13
C GLY A 416 19.63 12.58 -1.62
N ILE A 417 18.31 12.46 -1.77
CA ILE A 417 17.73 11.35 -2.53
C ILE A 417 17.93 11.67 -4.02
N PRO A 418 18.63 10.83 -4.81
CA PRO A 418 18.81 11.07 -6.24
C PRO A 418 17.47 11.17 -6.99
N THR A 419 17.33 12.15 -7.90
CA THR A 419 16.14 12.27 -8.74
C THR A 419 16.00 11.10 -9.72
N THR A 420 14.81 10.90 -10.28
CA THR A 420 14.62 9.93 -11.38
C THR A 420 15.55 10.24 -12.56
N GLY A 421 15.69 11.53 -12.90
CA GLY A 421 16.57 11.99 -13.97
C GLY A 421 18.02 11.62 -13.69
N PHE A 422 18.50 11.89 -12.47
CA PHE A 422 19.88 11.61 -12.09
C PHE A 422 20.18 10.12 -11.97
N ASN A 423 19.26 9.29 -11.43
CA ASN A 423 19.45 7.82 -11.43
C ASN A 423 19.62 7.27 -12.84
N MET A 424 18.80 7.75 -13.78
CA MET A 424 18.88 7.34 -15.17
C MET A 424 20.19 7.81 -15.83
N LEU A 425 20.54 9.07 -15.63
CA LEU A 425 21.76 9.64 -16.17
C LEU A 425 23.00 8.91 -15.64
N TRP A 426 23.08 8.73 -14.33
CA TRP A 426 24.17 8.01 -13.68
C TRP A 426 24.28 6.58 -14.21
N LEU A 427 23.16 5.88 -14.42
CA LEU A 427 23.15 4.53 -14.99
C LEU A 427 23.74 4.50 -16.41
N LEU A 428 23.38 5.46 -17.26
CA LEU A 428 23.88 5.54 -18.63
C LEU A 428 25.35 5.92 -18.70
N ASP A 429 25.79 6.82 -17.81
CA ASP A 429 27.21 7.17 -17.65
C ASP A 429 28.02 5.95 -17.18
N PHE A 430 27.55 5.28 -16.13
CA PHE A 430 28.19 4.09 -15.56
C PHE A 430 28.33 2.95 -16.57
N LEU A 431 27.32 2.71 -17.41
CA LEU A 431 27.36 1.65 -18.40
C LEU A 431 28.32 1.97 -19.55
N ASP A 432 28.51 3.24 -19.88
CA ASP A 432 29.45 3.75 -20.89
C ASP A 432 29.45 2.96 -22.22
N VAL A 433 28.27 2.71 -22.77
CA VAL A 433 28.12 1.96 -24.04
C VAL A 433 27.44 2.75 -25.15
N SER A 434 26.99 3.97 -24.87
CA SER A 434 26.28 4.82 -25.83
C SER A 434 27.23 5.89 -26.35
N PRO A 435 27.51 5.94 -27.67
CA PRO A 435 28.48 6.85 -28.25
C PRO A 435 28.01 8.31 -28.21
N LYS A 436 26.70 8.53 -28.05
CA LYS A 436 26.11 9.86 -27.92
C LYS A 436 25.11 9.90 -26.78
N LEU A 437 25.29 10.85 -25.86
CA LEU A 437 24.41 11.05 -24.70
C LEU A 437 24.13 12.53 -24.46
N ASP A 438 22.91 12.95 -24.80
CA ASP A 438 22.47 14.34 -24.71
C ASP A 438 21.33 14.53 -23.71
N LEU A 439 21.43 15.59 -22.92
CA LEU A 439 20.40 16.06 -22.00
C LEU A 439 19.68 17.25 -22.62
N ILE A 440 18.38 17.10 -22.90
CA ILE A 440 17.57 18.12 -23.56
C ILE A 440 16.69 18.84 -22.53
N GLY A 441 16.89 20.14 -22.40
CA GLY A 441 16.15 21.04 -21.51
C GLY A 441 16.45 20.87 -20.02
N PHE A 442 17.57 20.26 -19.65
CA PHE A 442 18.00 20.16 -18.26
C PHE A 442 18.47 21.52 -17.75
N ASP A 443 17.54 22.30 -17.20
CA ASP A 443 17.80 23.58 -16.54
C ASP A 443 17.47 23.53 -15.04
N PHE A 444 17.35 22.32 -14.48
CA PHE A 444 17.13 22.08 -13.06
C PHE A 444 15.90 22.83 -12.50
N TYR A 445 14.87 22.96 -13.35
CA TYR A 445 13.60 23.65 -13.08
C TYR A 445 13.68 25.17 -12.94
N GLU A 446 14.76 25.81 -13.41
CA GLU A 446 14.85 27.27 -13.49
C GLU A 446 13.71 27.88 -14.34
N SER A 447 13.27 27.18 -15.41
CA SER A 447 12.12 27.60 -16.24
C SER A 447 10.75 27.06 -15.76
N GLY A 448 10.69 26.44 -14.58
CA GLY A 448 9.50 25.75 -14.10
C GLY A 448 9.25 24.40 -14.78
N ALA A 449 8.11 23.79 -14.46
CA ALA A 449 7.77 22.44 -14.91
C ALA A 449 6.92 22.43 -16.19
N TYR A 450 7.19 21.46 -17.08
CA TYR A 450 6.38 21.15 -18.25
C TYR A 450 5.97 19.67 -18.19
N ARG A 451 4.74 19.41 -17.75
CA ARG A 451 4.21 18.08 -17.39
C ARG A 451 2.79 17.92 -17.90
N VAL A 452 2.23 16.72 -17.77
CA VAL A 452 0.77 16.51 -17.95
C VAL A 452 -0.03 17.38 -16.96
N PRO A 453 -1.23 17.87 -17.33
CA PRO A 453 -2.00 18.83 -16.52
C PRO A 453 -2.21 18.40 -15.07
N GLU A 454 -2.46 17.11 -14.83
CA GLU A 454 -2.72 16.53 -13.52
C GLU A 454 -1.50 16.64 -12.59
N ALA A 455 -0.29 16.61 -13.16
CA ALA A 455 0.96 16.67 -12.43
C ALA A 455 1.47 18.10 -12.19
N MET A 456 0.87 19.12 -12.83
CA MET A 456 1.24 20.52 -12.63
C MET A 456 0.91 21.03 -11.22
N LYS A 457 -0.02 20.37 -10.52
CA LYS A 457 -0.40 20.69 -9.13
C LYS A 457 0.61 20.18 -8.10
N LEU A 458 1.54 19.31 -8.51
CA LEU A 458 2.55 18.75 -7.61
C LEU A 458 3.75 19.68 -7.50
N ALA A 459 4.04 20.11 -6.27
CA ALA A 459 5.24 20.87 -5.97
C ALA A 459 6.51 20.10 -6.40
N ILE A 460 7.50 20.83 -6.90
CA ILE A 460 8.85 20.28 -7.07
C ILE A 460 9.39 20.01 -5.67
N THR A 461 9.68 18.73 -5.38
CA THR A 461 10.04 18.32 -4.02
C THR A 461 11.44 18.81 -3.65
N SER A 462 11.58 19.38 -2.46
CA SER A 462 12.85 19.89 -1.91
C SER A 462 13.74 18.79 -1.32
N VAL A 463 13.28 17.53 -1.27
CA VAL A 463 14.08 16.39 -0.77
C VAL A 463 15.20 15.98 -1.74
N HIS A 464 15.21 16.54 -2.94
CA HIS A 464 16.24 16.33 -3.95
C HIS A 464 17.26 17.46 -3.92
N GLU A 465 18.53 17.10 -4.11
CA GLU A 465 19.64 18.04 -4.07
C GLU A 465 20.05 18.41 -5.51
N TYR A 466 19.24 19.25 -6.16
CA TYR A 466 19.40 19.61 -7.58
C TYR A 466 20.73 20.30 -7.90
N THR A 467 21.32 21.02 -6.93
CA THR A 467 22.61 21.69 -7.09
C THR A 467 23.74 20.68 -7.34
N SER A 468 23.82 19.64 -6.52
CA SER A 468 24.84 18.60 -6.64
C SER A 468 24.66 17.78 -7.92
N GLU A 469 23.41 17.52 -8.33
CA GLU A 469 23.10 16.91 -9.64
C GLU A 469 23.58 17.79 -10.80
N LYS A 470 23.36 19.11 -10.72
CA LYS A 470 23.81 20.08 -11.73
C LYS A 470 25.32 20.12 -11.84
N GLU A 471 26.03 20.20 -10.72
CA GLU A 471 27.49 20.20 -10.70
C GLU A 471 28.07 18.92 -11.32
N TRP A 472 27.52 17.75 -10.97
CA TRP A 472 27.94 16.47 -11.53
C TRP A 472 27.78 16.41 -13.06
N VAL A 473 26.65 16.94 -13.57
CA VAL A 473 26.35 17.02 -15.00
C VAL A 473 27.35 17.94 -15.70
N MET A 474 27.53 19.15 -15.18
CA MET A 474 28.36 20.16 -15.82
C MET A 474 29.85 19.78 -15.83
N GLN A 475 30.32 19.01 -14.84
CA GLN A 475 31.69 18.46 -14.84
C GLN A 475 31.94 17.44 -15.96
N ARG A 476 30.89 16.83 -16.50
CA ARG A 476 30.96 15.82 -17.58
C ARG A 476 30.53 16.36 -18.95
N ALA A 477 30.07 17.61 -19.00
CA ALA A 477 29.61 18.21 -20.25
C ALA A 477 30.80 18.46 -21.19
N GLN A 478 30.73 17.92 -22.40
CA GLN A 478 31.65 18.25 -23.49
C GLN A 478 31.21 19.53 -24.21
N SER A 479 29.90 19.76 -24.30
CA SER A 479 29.34 21.02 -24.77
C SER A 479 28.00 21.30 -24.12
N ALA A 480 27.66 22.58 -23.98
CA ALA A 480 26.38 23.03 -23.46
C ALA A 480 25.88 24.22 -24.26
N THR A 481 24.63 24.14 -24.69
CA THR A 481 23.84 25.23 -25.26
C THR A 481 22.65 25.51 -24.34
N ASP A 482 21.82 26.51 -24.70
CA ASP A 482 20.63 26.83 -23.91
C ASP A 482 19.67 25.65 -23.74
N THR A 483 19.59 24.73 -24.71
CA THR A 483 18.61 23.63 -24.73
C THR A 483 19.23 22.24 -24.68
N ARG A 484 20.54 22.09 -24.88
CA ARG A 484 21.24 20.80 -24.90
C ARG A 484 22.50 20.84 -24.06
N ILE A 485 22.69 19.83 -23.22
CA ILE A 485 23.98 19.51 -22.62
C ILE A 485 24.42 18.16 -23.20
N SER A 486 25.56 18.14 -23.88
CA SER A 486 26.13 16.92 -24.47
C SER A 486 27.25 16.39 -23.58
N LEU A 487 27.16 15.12 -23.19
CA LEU A 487 28.18 14.48 -22.35
C LEU A 487 29.21 13.70 -23.17
N ARG A 488 28.84 13.26 -24.38
CA ARG A 488 29.69 12.66 -25.41
C ARG A 488 28.93 12.52 -26.71
#